data_AF-A0A451BJ46-F1
#
_entry.id   AF-A0A451BJ46-F1
#
_cell.length_a   1.000
_cell.length_b   1.000
_cell.length_c   1.000
_cell.angle_alpha   90.00
_cell.angle_beta   90.00
_cell.angle_gamma   90.00
#
_symmetry.space_group_name_H-M   'P 1'
#
loop_
_entity.id
_entity.type
_entity.pdbx_description
1 polymer ?
#
loop_
_entity_poly.entity_id
_entity_poly.type
_entity_poly.pdbx_seq_one_letter_code
_entity_poly.pdbx_strand_id
1 'polypeptide(L)'
;MAQRGVDCLRAPGKILNARGDPPRDPYSHGHRYDNRTAKSHTEETNMTDQENEYLEENKSDASDEPGIRPDRLQSLRKDTGKYLVESLGTFWLVLGGCGSAVLATGFSGDGIGWLGVSLAFGLTVLTMAYAIGHISGCHLNPAVSIGLWAGGRFPANQLPPYIVAQLIGALMAGAVLFLIANEKIGFDPTDFAINGYGLHSPGGYSLFAALVTEIVMTMMFLLVILGATDERAPKAMAPLAIGLCLTLIHLVSIPVTNTSVNPARSTGVALFAGGEAIRQLWLFWVAPIVGALLGAAIHRYLGITEEEGED
;
A
#
# COMPACT_ATOMS: atom_id res chain seq x y z
N MET A 1 6.60 23.63 -49.10
CA MET A 1 7.96 23.16 -49.39
C MET A 1 8.54 22.60 -48.08
N ALA A 2 8.81 21.29 -48.04
CA ALA A 2 9.48 20.44 -47.01
C ALA A 2 8.93 20.45 -45.55
N GLN A 3 8.32 19.40 -44.96
CA GLN A 3 8.62 17.97 -44.71
C GLN A 3 9.42 17.65 -43.42
N ARG A 4 8.87 16.67 -42.66
CA ARG A 4 9.39 15.80 -41.56
C ARG A 4 9.26 16.38 -40.14
N GLY A 5 8.63 15.74 -39.15
CA GLY A 5 8.24 14.34 -38.94
C GLY A 5 9.14 13.69 -37.89
N VAL A 6 8.63 13.46 -36.68
CA VAL A 6 9.24 12.53 -35.71
C VAL A 6 8.13 11.67 -35.11
N ASP A 7 8.31 10.37 -35.30
CA ASP A 7 7.36 9.28 -35.14
C ASP A 7 7.12 8.83 -33.69
N CYS A 8 5.98 8.14 -33.58
CA CYS A 8 5.49 7.36 -32.45
C CYS A 8 6.35 6.13 -32.09
N LEU A 9 6.16 5.68 -30.84
CA LEU A 9 5.99 4.30 -30.37
C LEU A 9 6.42 3.16 -31.32
N ARG A 10 7.32 2.27 -30.84
CA ARG A 10 7.29 0.86 -31.27
C ARG A 10 7.89 -0.10 -30.23
N ALA A 11 7.06 -1.06 -29.83
CA ALA A 11 7.44 -2.30 -29.17
C ALA A 11 8.21 -3.24 -30.14
N PRO A 12 9.07 -4.15 -29.65
CA PRO A 12 9.73 -5.13 -30.50
C PRO A 12 8.79 -6.27 -30.91
N GLY A 13 8.52 -6.37 -32.20
CA GLY A 13 7.77 -7.45 -32.82
C GLY A 13 8.61 -8.71 -33.07
N LYS A 14 7.97 -9.88 -32.94
CA LYS A 14 8.45 -11.17 -33.44
C LYS A 14 8.38 -11.18 -34.97
N ILE A 15 9.45 -11.63 -35.62
CA ILE A 15 9.55 -11.74 -37.08
C ILE A 15 8.87 -13.05 -37.52
N LEU A 16 7.77 -12.94 -38.25
CA LEU A 16 7.15 -14.01 -39.04
C LEU A 16 7.75 -13.99 -40.47
N ASN A 17 7.94 -15.16 -41.07
CA ASN A 17 8.35 -15.26 -42.48
C ASN A 17 7.13 -15.11 -43.42
N ALA A 18 7.39 -14.74 -44.67
CA ALA A 18 6.39 -14.25 -45.64
C ALA A 18 5.36 -15.29 -46.17
N ARG A 19 5.12 -16.41 -45.47
CA ARG A 19 4.08 -17.40 -45.82
C ARG A 19 3.32 -18.03 -44.64
N GLY A 20 3.58 -17.63 -43.40
CA GLY A 20 2.69 -17.98 -42.27
C GLY A 20 2.74 -19.41 -41.73
N ASP A 21 3.78 -20.21 -42.04
CA ASP A 21 3.95 -21.56 -41.47
C ASP A 21 5.09 -21.62 -40.44
N PRO A 22 4.97 -22.43 -39.36
CA PRO A 22 6.03 -22.64 -38.39
C PRO A 22 7.24 -23.42 -38.98
N PRO A 23 8.47 -23.18 -38.47
CA PRO A 23 9.68 -23.81 -39.01
C PRO A 23 9.73 -25.32 -38.72
N ARG A 24 10.08 -26.12 -39.74
CA ARG A 24 10.29 -27.58 -39.64
C ARG A 24 11.69 -27.90 -39.11
N ASP A 25 11.75 -28.90 -38.23
CA ASP A 25 12.95 -29.48 -37.63
C ASP A 25 13.81 -30.21 -38.69
N PRO A 26 15.12 -29.91 -38.82
CA PRO A 26 15.98 -30.50 -39.85
C PRO A 26 16.64 -31.84 -39.48
N TYR A 27 16.28 -32.51 -38.37
CA TYR A 27 16.94 -33.77 -37.99
C TYR A 27 15.99 -34.97 -37.91
N SER A 28 15.59 -35.50 -39.07
CA SER A 28 15.08 -36.87 -39.16
C SER A 28 15.66 -37.60 -40.38
N HIS A 29 16.83 -38.20 -40.20
CA HIS A 29 17.32 -39.23 -41.12
C HIS A 29 17.53 -40.53 -40.35
N GLY A 30 16.73 -41.54 -40.71
CA GLY A 30 16.87 -42.89 -40.21
C GLY A 30 18.02 -43.63 -40.89
N HIS A 31 18.74 -44.43 -40.12
CA HIS A 31 19.57 -45.51 -40.60
C HIS A 31 19.31 -46.76 -39.77
N ARG A 32 18.88 -47.83 -40.44
CA ARG A 32 18.85 -49.21 -39.92
C ARG A 32 20.28 -49.69 -39.73
N TYR A 33 20.58 -50.35 -38.61
CA TYR A 33 21.56 -51.43 -38.54
C TYR A 33 21.15 -52.51 -37.53
N ASP A 34 21.66 -53.69 -37.82
CA ASP A 34 21.17 -55.05 -37.54
C ASP A 34 21.57 -55.59 -36.16
N ASN A 35 20.83 -56.58 -35.69
CA ASN A 35 21.02 -57.31 -34.44
C ASN A 35 22.26 -58.20 -34.48
N ARG A 36 23.14 -58.10 -33.47
CA ARG A 36 23.92 -59.25 -32.94
C ARG A 36 24.67 -58.90 -31.66
N THR A 37 24.41 -59.73 -30.64
CA THR A 37 25.34 -60.32 -29.64
C THR A 37 25.03 -59.96 -28.19
N ALA A 38 24.34 -60.91 -27.53
CA ALA A 38 24.16 -60.98 -26.09
C ALA A 38 25.39 -61.60 -25.41
N LYS A 39 25.78 -61.08 -24.23
CA LYS A 39 26.19 -61.79 -23.00
C LYS A 39 27.04 -60.89 -22.09
N SER A 40 26.45 -60.42 -20.98
CA SER A 40 27.08 -60.19 -19.65
C SER A 40 26.18 -59.29 -18.78
N HIS A 41 25.01 -59.78 -18.40
CA HIS A 41 24.15 -59.10 -17.41
C HIS A 41 23.62 -60.17 -16.48
N THR A 42 24.31 -60.39 -15.37
CA THR A 42 23.76 -61.20 -14.26
C THR A 42 24.40 -60.91 -12.90
N GLU A 43 25.43 -60.06 -12.81
CA GLU A 43 26.05 -59.72 -11.51
C GLU A 43 25.90 -58.25 -11.09
N GLU A 44 25.58 -57.31 -12.00
CA GLU A 44 25.36 -55.90 -11.66
C GLU A 44 23.96 -55.61 -11.08
N THR A 45 22.95 -56.43 -11.39
CA THR A 45 21.56 -56.19 -10.99
C THR A 45 21.30 -56.39 -9.50
N ASN A 46 22.03 -57.27 -8.81
CA ASN A 46 21.75 -57.58 -7.40
C ASN A 46 22.24 -56.50 -6.41
N MET A 47 23.19 -55.65 -6.81
CA MET A 47 23.75 -54.62 -5.93
C MET A 47 22.95 -53.31 -6.01
N THR A 48 22.39 -53.00 -7.17
CA THR A 48 21.49 -51.85 -7.38
C THR A 48 20.14 -52.03 -6.71
N ASP A 49 19.61 -53.25 -6.65
CA ASP A 49 18.29 -53.50 -6.08
C ASP A 49 18.30 -53.37 -4.55
N GLN A 50 19.39 -53.75 -3.87
CA GLN A 50 19.54 -53.58 -2.43
C GLN A 50 19.80 -52.12 -2.01
N GLU A 51 20.58 -51.35 -2.78
CA GLU A 51 20.73 -49.90 -2.53
C GLU A 51 19.41 -49.16 -2.75
N ASN A 52 18.62 -49.54 -3.76
CA ASN A 52 17.33 -48.93 -4.02
C ASN A 52 16.30 -49.24 -2.92
N GLU A 53 16.29 -50.46 -2.37
CA GLU A 53 15.39 -50.82 -1.26
C GLU A 53 15.75 -50.08 0.04
N TYR A 54 17.06 -49.93 0.35
CA TYR A 54 17.53 -49.09 1.48
C TYR A 54 17.21 -47.60 1.31
N LEU A 55 17.24 -47.08 0.08
CA LEU A 55 16.89 -45.69 -0.23
C LEU A 55 15.39 -45.43 -0.25
N GLU A 56 14.57 -46.44 -0.56
CA GLU A 56 13.11 -46.37 -0.49
C GLU A 56 12.61 -46.46 0.97
N GLU A 57 13.17 -47.35 1.79
CA GLU A 57 12.85 -47.45 3.23
C GLU A 57 13.22 -46.18 4.01
N ASN A 58 14.29 -45.47 3.64
CA ASN A 58 14.70 -44.21 4.29
C ASN A 58 14.05 -42.95 3.68
N LYS A 59 13.28 -43.08 2.58
CA LYS A 59 12.54 -41.96 1.97
C LYS A 59 11.20 -41.70 2.65
N SER A 60 10.60 -42.73 3.25
CA SER A 60 9.35 -42.61 4.00
C SER A 60 9.55 -41.86 5.32
N ASP A 61 10.66 -42.12 6.01
CA ASP A 61 11.01 -41.46 7.29
C ASP A 61 11.46 -40.00 7.15
N ALA A 62 11.93 -39.58 5.96
CA ALA A 62 12.34 -38.19 5.70
C ALA A 62 11.15 -37.22 5.47
N SER A 63 9.92 -37.74 5.39
CA SER A 63 8.72 -36.93 5.15
C SER A 63 8.04 -36.40 6.43
N ASP A 64 8.50 -36.87 7.60
CA ASP A 64 7.97 -36.53 8.92
C ASP A 64 8.93 -35.65 9.76
N GLU A 65 9.92 -35.00 9.15
CA GLU A 65 10.57 -33.87 9.83
C GLU A 65 9.53 -32.74 10.00
N PRO A 66 9.43 -32.11 11.19
CA PRO A 66 8.56 -30.97 11.42
C PRO A 66 9.11 -29.70 10.73
N GLY A 67 9.34 -29.77 9.42
CA GLY A 67 9.70 -28.66 8.55
C GLY A 67 8.45 -27.86 8.17
N ILE A 68 8.57 -26.54 8.19
CA ILE A 68 7.50 -25.64 7.72
C ILE A 68 7.25 -25.92 6.24
N ARG A 69 6.03 -26.34 5.89
CA ARG A 69 5.66 -26.67 4.51
C ARG A 69 5.93 -25.49 3.54
N PRO A 70 6.41 -25.72 2.31
CA PRO A 70 6.82 -24.67 1.37
C PRO A 70 5.71 -23.66 1.02
N ASP A 71 4.46 -24.11 0.96
CA ASP A 71 3.25 -23.31 0.76
C ASP A 71 3.03 -22.31 1.91
N ARG A 72 3.25 -22.74 3.15
CA ARG A 72 3.20 -21.88 4.34
C ARG A 72 4.31 -20.83 4.31
N LEU A 73 5.53 -21.17 3.88
CA LEU A 73 6.61 -20.20 3.72
C LEU A 73 6.27 -19.14 2.65
N GLN A 74 5.65 -19.56 1.55
CA GLN A 74 5.26 -18.64 0.49
C GLN A 74 4.11 -17.72 0.92
N SER A 75 3.13 -18.23 1.68
CA SER A 75 2.07 -17.41 2.27
C SER A 75 2.66 -16.40 3.27
N LEU A 76 3.54 -16.84 4.18
CA LEU A 76 4.19 -15.98 5.16
C LEU A 76 5.03 -14.87 4.50
N ARG A 77 5.77 -15.19 3.42
CA ARG A 77 6.50 -14.17 2.64
C ARG A 77 5.56 -13.17 1.98
N LYS A 78 4.42 -13.65 1.45
CA LYS A 78 3.41 -12.79 0.82
C LYS A 78 2.75 -11.85 1.83
N ASP A 79 2.44 -12.33 3.03
CA ASP A 79 1.83 -11.51 4.08
C ASP A 79 2.84 -10.52 4.70
N THR A 80 4.09 -10.95 4.91
CA THR A 80 5.17 -10.06 5.36
C THR A 80 5.41 -8.93 4.35
N GLY A 81 5.34 -9.23 3.05
CA GLY A 81 5.47 -8.24 1.99
C GLY A 81 4.42 -7.13 2.06
N LYS A 82 3.16 -7.47 2.38
CA LYS A 82 2.07 -6.48 2.53
C LYS A 82 2.34 -5.49 3.66
N TYR A 83 2.74 -5.99 4.83
CA TYR A 83 2.99 -5.14 5.99
C TYR A 83 4.20 -4.24 5.78
N LEU A 84 5.26 -4.74 5.12
CA LEU A 84 6.41 -3.92 4.77
C LEU A 84 6.03 -2.75 3.86
N VAL A 85 5.24 -3.00 2.80
CA VAL A 85 4.85 -1.93 1.89
C VAL A 85 3.86 -0.95 2.52
N GLU A 86 2.99 -1.39 3.44
CA GLU A 86 2.17 -0.47 4.26
C GLU A 86 3.05 0.45 5.11
N SER A 87 4.09 -0.10 5.75
CA SER A 87 5.06 0.71 6.49
C SER A 87 5.78 1.71 5.58
N LEU A 88 6.22 1.30 4.40
CA LEU A 88 6.91 2.19 3.45
C LEU A 88 5.98 3.26 2.87
N GLY A 89 4.73 2.92 2.60
CA GLY A 89 3.75 3.88 2.11
C GLY A 89 3.35 4.89 3.17
N THR A 90 3.12 4.47 4.43
CA THR A 90 2.86 5.44 5.51
C THR A 90 4.09 6.27 5.83
N PHE A 91 5.30 5.70 5.72
CA PHE A 91 6.55 6.47 5.77
C PHE A 91 6.55 7.57 4.71
N TRP A 92 6.25 7.23 3.45
CA TRP A 92 6.21 8.21 2.35
C TRP A 92 5.16 9.28 2.58
N LEU A 93 3.97 8.90 3.07
CA LEU A 93 2.89 9.82 3.41
C LEU A 93 3.32 10.84 4.47
N VAL A 94 3.90 10.38 5.57
CA VAL A 94 4.34 11.27 6.65
C VAL A 94 5.53 12.12 6.21
N LEU A 95 6.54 11.51 5.58
CA LEU A 95 7.74 12.24 5.15
C LEU A 95 7.41 13.29 4.09
N GLY A 96 6.64 12.95 3.05
CA GLY A 96 6.28 13.88 1.99
C GLY A 96 5.27 14.92 2.45
N GLY A 97 4.18 14.49 3.09
CA GLY A 97 3.14 15.38 3.60
C GLY A 97 3.64 16.31 4.71
N CYS A 98 4.08 15.73 5.84
CA CYS A 98 4.55 16.52 6.98
C CYS A 98 5.87 17.21 6.68
N GLY A 99 6.75 16.60 5.87
CA GLY A 99 8.02 17.24 5.48
C GLY A 99 7.79 18.46 4.61
N SER A 100 6.84 18.43 3.67
CA SER A 100 6.47 19.64 2.91
C SER A 100 5.94 20.74 3.84
N ALA A 101 5.15 20.35 4.86
CA ALA A 101 4.62 21.26 5.85
C ALA A 101 5.73 21.94 6.68
N VAL A 102 6.64 21.15 7.25
CA VAL A 102 7.71 21.63 8.14
C VAL A 102 8.80 22.40 7.38
N LEU A 103 9.18 21.93 6.19
CA LEU A 103 10.38 22.39 5.51
C LEU A 103 10.11 23.49 4.47
N ALA A 104 8.94 23.48 3.82
CA ALA A 104 8.69 24.27 2.62
C ALA A 104 7.52 25.27 2.73
N THR A 105 6.58 25.12 3.68
CA THR A 105 5.37 25.98 3.74
C THR A 105 5.70 27.47 3.86
N GLY A 106 6.58 27.82 4.80
CA GLY A 106 6.93 29.19 5.13
C GLY A 106 8.32 29.62 4.67
N PHE A 107 8.88 28.95 3.65
CA PHE A 107 10.21 29.31 3.15
C PHE A 107 10.18 30.74 2.56
N SER A 108 11.07 31.61 3.01
CA SER A 108 10.99 33.06 2.78
C SER A 108 10.89 33.43 1.30
N GLY A 109 9.76 34.01 0.89
CA GLY A 109 9.51 34.48 -0.48
C GLY A 109 9.00 33.42 -1.47
N ASP A 110 9.33 32.14 -1.25
CA ASP A 110 9.06 31.02 -2.18
C ASP A 110 8.31 29.84 -1.54
N GLY A 111 7.68 30.07 -0.37
CA GLY A 111 6.99 29.03 0.39
C GLY A 111 5.79 28.43 -0.38
N ILE A 112 5.57 27.13 -0.20
CA ILE A 112 4.52 26.41 -0.94
C ILE A 112 3.11 26.65 -0.38
N GLY A 113 3.01 27.23 0.82
CA GLY A 113 1.75 27.49 1.52
C GLY A 113 0.90 26.24 1.76
N TRP A 114 -0.35 26.44 2.20
CA TRP A 114 -1.27 25.32 2.46
C TRP A 114 -1.71 24.58 1.19
N LEU A 115 -1.72 25.26 0.03
CA LEU A 115 -2.00 24.63 -1.26
C LEU A 115 -0.94 23.57 -1.59
N GLY A 116 0.34 23.91 -1.46
CA GLY A 116 1.43 22.99 -1.73
C GLY A 116 1.46 21.81 -0.76
N VAL A 117 1.22 22.06 0.53
CA VAL A 117 1.10 20.99 1.54
C VAL A 117 -0.05 20.04 1.21
N SER A 118 -1.21 20.60 0.84
CA SER A 118 -2.37 19.80 0.46
C SER A 118 -2.08 18.90 -0.74
N LEU A 119 -1.42 19.45 -1.76
CA LEU A 119 -1.01 18.69 -2.94
C LEU A 119 0.00 17.60 -2.57
N ALA A 120 0.99 17.91 -1.72
CA ALA A 120 2.00 16.95 -1.29
C ALA A 120 1.38 15.72 -0.61
N PHE A 121 0.46 15.91 0.34
CA PHE A 121 -0.24 14.80 0.99
C PHE A 121 -0.99 13.93 -0.02
N GLY A 122 -1.78 14.52 -0.92
CA GLY A 122 -2.50 13.73 -1.92
C GLY A 122 -1.59 13.02 -2.91
N LEU A 123 -0.49 13.65 -3.33
CA LEU A 123 0.51 13.03 -4.20
C LEU A 123 1.21 11.84 -3.54
N THR A 124 1.46 11.89 -2.22
CA THR A 124 2.06 10.75 -1.52
C THR A 124 1.17 9.51 -1.60
N VAL A 125 -0.14 9.67 -1.39
CA VAL A 125 -1.10 8.57 -1.50
C VAL A 125 -1.29 8.14 -2.95
N LEU A 126 -1.41 9.08 -3.89
CA LEU A 126 -1.55 8.77 -5.31
C LEU A 126 -0.38 7.90 -5.82
N THR A 127 0.85 8.35 -5.54
CA THR A 127 2.06 7.69 -6.02
C THR A 127 2.22 6.31 -5.39
N MET A 128 1.99 6.17 -4.08
CA MET A 128 2.07 4.87 -3.41
C MET A 128 0.91 3.94 -3.79
N ALA A 129 -0.30 4.46 -4.01
CA ALA A 129 -1.41 3.63 -4.44
C ALA A 129 -1.15 3.01 -5.84
N TYR A 130 -0.51 3.74 -6.75
CA TYR A 130 -0.01 3.13 -8.00
C TYR A 130 1.15 2.15 -7.76
N ALA A 131 2.10 2.49 -6.91
CA ALA A 131 3.32 1.70 -6.71
C ALA A 131 3.10 0.39 -5.96
N ILE A 132 2.26 0.38 -4.92
CA ILE A 132 2.10 -0.75 -3.99
C ILE A 132 0.64 -1.17 -3.76
N GLY A 133 -0.34 -0.47 -4.37
CA GLY A 133 -1.76 -0.81 -4.20
C GLY A 133 -2.10 -2.24 -4.61
N HIS A 134 -1.43 -2.77 -5.64
CA HIS A 134 -1.58 -4.16 -6.09
C HIS A 134 -0.96 -5.20 -5.13
N ILE A 135 -0.20 -4.77 -4.12
CA ILE A 135 0.46 -5.64 -3.13
C ILE A 135 -0.38 -5.69 -1.84
N SER A 136 -0.62 -4.55 -1.20
CA SER A 136 -1.30 -4.47 0.12
C SER A 136 -2.70 -3.87 0.09
N GLY A 137 -3.15 -3.30 -1.03
CA GLY A 137 -4.30 -2.40 -1.07
C GLY A 137 -3.95 -0.93 -0.74
N CYS A 138 -2.72 -0.66 -0.28
CA CYS A 138 -2.20 0.68 0.01
C CYS A 138 -3.12 1.52 0.92
N HIS A 139 -3.39 1.03 2.14
CA HIS A 139 -4.26 1.74 3.08
C HIS A 139 -3.56 2.94 3.70
N LEU A 140 -2.32 2.74 4.15
CA LEU A 140 -1.41 3.73 4.73
C LEU A 140 -1.96 4.48 5.96
N ASN A 141 -3.09 4.01 6.50
CA ASN A 141 -3.93 4.74 7.42
C ASN A 141 -4.78 3.76 8.25
N PRO A 142 -4.70 3.80 9.60
CA PRO A 142 -5.52 2.98 10.48
C PRO A 142 -7.03 3.17 10.27
N ALA A 143 -7.49 4.41 10.08
CA ALA A 143 -8.90 4.71 9.85
C ALA A 143 -9.40 4.10 8.53
N VAL A 144 -8.58 4.15 7.46
CA VAL A 144 -8.90 3.48 6.19
C VAL A 144 -8.97 1.97 6.36
N SER A 145 -8.00 1.36 7.06
CA SER A 145 -8.00 -0.09 7.28
C SER A 145 -9.25 -0.55 8.04
N ILE A 146 -9.61 0.17 9.11
CA ILE A 146 -10.82 -0.08 9.90
C ILE A 146 -12.08 0.15 9.06
N GLY A 147 -12.14 1.23 8.29
CA GLY A 147 -13.28 1.55 7.42
C GLY A 147 -13.49 0.50 6.32
N LEU A 148 -12.41 0.04 5.67
CA LEU A 148 -12.48 -1.03 4.67
C LEU A 148 -12.93 -2.36 5.29
N TRP A 149 -12.48 -2.68 6.51
CA TRP A 149 -12.98 -3.83 7.27
C TRP A 149 -14.49 -3.71 7.55
N ALA A 150 -14.94 -2.57 8.08
CA ALA A 150 -16.35 -2.32 8.35
C ALA A 150 -17.21 -2.31 7.07
N GLY A 151 -16.62 -1.93 5.93
CA GLY A 151 -17.21 -1.98 4.60
C GLY A 151 -17.20 -3.37 3.96
N GLY A 152 -16.66 -4.40 4.64
CA GLY A 152 -16.59 -5.78 4.12
C GLY A 152 -15.52 -5.99 3.05
N ARG A 153 -14.56 -5.06 2.90
CA ARG A 153 -13.50 -5.09 1.88
C ARG A 153 -12.13 -5.53 2.42
N PHE A 154 -11.99 -5.74 3.73
CA PHE A 154 -10.72 -6.11 4.34
C PHE A 154 -10.90 -7.07 5.54
N PRO A 155 -10.11 -8.15 5.65
CA PRO A 155 -10.33 -9.16 6.69
C PRO A 155 -9.84 -8.70 8.07
N ALA A 156 -10.64 -9.01 9.10
CA ALA A 156 -10.42 -8.55 10.48
C ALA A 156 -9.07 -8.98 11.08
N ASN A 157 -8.59 -10.17 10.73
CA ASN A 157 -7.32 -10.70 11.24
C ASN A 157 -6.08 -9.96 10.73
N GLN A 158 -6.21 -9.20 9.63
CA GLN A 158 -5.12 -8.39 9.08
C GLN A 158 -5.13 -6.95 9.60
N LEU A 159 -6.17 -6.53 10.34
CA LEU A 159 -6.27 -5.16 10.89
C LEU A 159 -5.12 -4.83 11.84
N PRO A 160 -4.85 -5.61 12.91
CA PRO A 160 -3.77 -5.28 13.84
C PRO A 160 -2.38 -5.15 13.19
N PRO A 161 -1.92 -6.11 12.34
CA PRO A 161 -0.60 -5.97 11.73
C PRO A 161 -0.51 -4.82 10.73
N TYR A 162 -1.60 -4.45 10.02
CA TYR A 162 -1.61 -3.24 9.18
C TYR A 162 -1.43 -1.97 10.01
N ILE A 163 -2.18 -1.83 11.11
CA ILE A 163 -2.09 -0.65 11.99
C ILE A 163 -0.67 -0.53 12.57
N VAL A 164 -0.09 -1.65 13.04
CA VAL A 164 1.29 -1.66 13.56
C VAL A 164 2.29 -1.27 12.48
N ALA A 165 2.18 -1.82 11.27
CA ALA A 165 3.07 -1.47 10.16
C ALA A 165 2.98 0.01 9.79
N GLN A 166 1.76 0.55 9.70
CA GLN A 166 1.52 1.96 9.40
C GLN A 166 2.12 2.86 10.49
N LEU A 167 1.98 2.50 11.77
CA LEU A 167 2.61 3.23 12.88
C LEU A 167 4.14 3.20 12.82
N ILE A 168 4.73 2.04 12.54
CA ILE A 168 6.19 1.91 12.36
C ILE A 168 6.67 2.83 11.22
N GLY A 169 5.98 2.81 10.08
CA GLY A 169 6.23 3.69 8.95
C GLY A 169 6.17 5.17 9.31
N ALA A 170 5.08 5.57 9.98
CA ALA A 170 4.87 6.94 10.42
C ALA A 170 5.95 7.42 11.39
N LEU A 171 6.37 6.58 12.34
CA LEU A 171 7.40 6.92 13.33
C LEU A 171 8.79 6.99 12.70
N MET A 172 9.13 6.10 11.77
CA MET A 172 10.39 6.20 11.03
C MET A 172 10.46 7.47 10.20
N ALA A 173 9.36 7.86 9.55
CA ALA A 173 9.30 9.11 8.80
C ALA A 173 9.38 10.34 9.71
N GLY A 174 8.68 10.31 10.84
CA GLY A 174 8.80 11.33 11.89
C GLY A 174 10.23 11.47 12.39
N ALA A 175 10.92 10.36 12.65
CA ALA A 175 12.32 10.37 13.08
C ALA A 175 13.24 11.00 12.02
N VAL A 176 13.12 10.57 10.76
CA VAL A 176 13.91 11.14 9.66
C VAL A 176 13.64 12.63 9.50
N LEU A 177 12.37 13.04 9.50
CA LEU A 177 12.00 14.44 9.38
C LEU A 177 12.50 15.26 10.58
N PHE A 178 12.47 14.72 11.79
CA PHE A 178 12.94 15.39 13.00
C PHE A 178 14.45 15.61 12.94
N LEU A 179 15.21 14.60 12.51
CA LEU A 179 16.65 14.71 12.30
C LEU A 179 17.00 15.82 11.28
N ILE A 180 16.19 16.00 10.23
CA ILE A 180 16.40 17.06 9.24
C ILE A 180 16.02 18.44 9.82
N ALA A 181 14.83 18.54 10.42
CA ALA A 181 14.28 19.81 10.89
C ALA A 181 15.05 20.38 12.08
N ASN A 182 15.56 19.53 12.97
CA ASN A 182 16.30 19.93 14.17
C ASN A 182 17.65 20.61 13.85
N GLU A 183 18.19 20.42 12.65
CA GLU A 183 19.41 21.10 12.19
C GLU A 183 19.15 22.54 11.70
N LYS A 184 17.88 22.95 11.56
CA LYS A 184 17.53 24.33 11.22
C LYS A 184 17.67 25.22 12.46
N ILE A 185 18.46 26.28 12.35
CA ILE A 185 18.59 27.29 13.41
C ILE A 185 17.20 27.85 13.77
N GLY A 186 16.84 27.76 15.05
CA GLY A 186 15.58 28.27 15.58
C GLY A 186 14.36 27.37 15.33
N PHE A 187 14.54 26.10 14.97
CA PHE A 187 13.44 25.15 14.90
C PHE A 187 12.82 24.89 16.28
N ASP A 188 11.49 24.96 16.35
CA ASP A 188 10.70 24.56 17.51
C ASP A 188 9.95 23.25 17.20
N PRO A 189 10.08 22.18 18.01
CA PRO A 189 9.27 20.97 17.87
C PRO A 189 7.76 21.19 17.84
N THR A 190 7.23 22.32 18.34
CA THR A 190 5.80 22.63 18.19
C THR A 190 5.39 22.92 16.74
N ASP A 191 6.33 23.28 15.87
CA ASP A 191 6.09 23.52 14.44
C ASP A 191 6.19 22.23 13.59
N PHE A 192 6.24 21.07 14.23
CA PHE A 192 6.48 19.78 13.58
C PHE A 192 5.24 19.18 12.90
N ALA A 193 4.45 20.02 12.21
CA ALA A 193 3.22 19.66 11.50
C ALA A 193 2.21 18.86 12.33
N ILE A 194 2.14 19.14 13.64
CA ILE A 194 1.22 18.47 14.56
C ILE A 194 -0.23 18.82 14.26
N ASN A 195 -1.13 17.88 14.56
CA ASN A 195 -2.56 18.14 14.57
C ASN A 195 -2.97 18.74 15.92
N GLY A 196 -3.95 19.64 15.91
CA GLY A 196 -4.41 20.28 17.14
C GLY A 196 -5.77 20.95 17.01
N TYR A 197 -6.37 21.24 18.15
CA TYR A 197 -7.63 21.96 18.31
C TYR A 197 -7.51 23.03 19.41
N GLY A 198 -8.50 23.92 19.49
CA GLY A 198 -8.47 25.06 20.41
C GLY A 198 -7.29 25.96 20.11
N LEU A 199 -6.47 26.24 21.13
CA LEU A 199 -5.26 27.06 20.99
C LEU A 199 -4.19 26.43 20.07
N HIS A 200 -4.31 25.13 19.78
CA HIS A 200 -3.37 24.40 18.92
C HIS A 200 -3.93 24.13 17.51
N SER A 201 -5.13 24.65 17.22
CA SER A 201 -5.65 24.75 15.85
C SER A 201 -4.94 25.89 15.11
N PRO A 202 -4.48 25.73 13.85
CA PRO A 202 -3.87 26.83 13.10
C PRO A 202 -4.77 28.07 12.97
N GLY A 203 -6.09 27.88 12.89
CA GLY A 203 -7.10 28.93 12.83
C GLY A 203 -7.84 29.16 14.15
N GLY A 204 -7.40 28.57 15.26
CA GLY A 204 -8.04 28.74 16.58
C GLY A 204 -9.42 28.09 16.73
N TYR A 205 -9.73 27.07 15.92
CA TYR A 205 -11.03 26.40 15.94
C TYR A 205 -11.22 25.53 17.19
N SER A 206 -12.46 25.47 17.70
CA SER A 206 -12.81 24.71 18.91
C SER A 206 -12.65 23.19 18.74
N LEU A 207 -12.64 22.47 19.87
CA LEU A 207 -12.70 20.99 19.88
C LEU A 207 -13.91 20.46 19.10
N PHE A 208 -15.06 21.12 19.20
CA PHE A 208 -16.26 20.69 18.48
C PHE A 208 -16.10 20.84 16.96
N ALA A 209 -15.53 21.95 16.50
CA ALA A 209 -15.22 22.15 15.08
C ALA A 209 -14.22 21.10 14.59
N ALA A 210 -13.16 20.83 15.36
CA ALA A 210 -12.19 19.78 15.06
C ALA A 210 -12.84 18.39 14.94
N LEU A 211 -13.69 18.02 15.91
CA LEU A 211 -14.42 16.75 15.92
C LEU A 211 -15.29 16.59 14.66
N VAL A 212 -16.10 17.60 14.33
CA VAL A 212 -16.98 17.56 13.15
C VAL A 212 -16.17 17.46 11.86
N THR A 213 -15.12 18.28 11.72
CA THR A 213 -14.27 18.28 10.54
C THR A 213 -13.61 16.92 10.33
N GLU A 214 -12.96 16.36 11.35
CA GLU A 214 -12.26 15.08 11.22
C GLU A 214 -13.20 13.91 10.92
N ILE A 215 -14.40 13.89 11.53
CA ILE A 215 -15.42 12.88 11.23
C ILE A 215 -15.90 13.00 9.78
N VAL A 216 -16.32 14.19 9.34
CA VAL A 216 -16.91 14.38 8.01
C VAL A 216 -15.87 14.16 6.91
N MET A 217 -14.66 14.68 7.07
CA MET A 217 -13.60 14.51 6.07
C MET A 217 -13.20 13.04 5.95
N THR A 218 -13.08 12.31 7.06
CA THR A 218 -12.73 10.87 7.00
C THR A 218 -13.89 10.02 6.49
N MET A 219 -15.13 10.38 6.80
CA MET A 219 -16.32 9.75 6.22
C MET A 219 -16.35 9.88 4.70
N MET A 220 -16.14 11.10 4.18
CA MET A 220 -16.06 11.33 2.74
C MET A 220 -14.87 10.60 2.12
N PHE A 221 -13.72 10.56 2.82
CA PHE A 221 -12.55 9.83 2.34
C PHE A 221 -12.84 8.34 2.16
N LEU A 222 -13.45 7.70 3.17
CA LEU A 222 -13.82 6.29 3.06
C LEU A 222 -14.87 6.04 1.98
N LEU A 223 -15.85 6.94 1.81
CA LEU A 223 -16.82 6.85 0.73
C LEU A 223 -16.16 6.88 -0.65
N VAL A 224 -15.22 7.81 -0.86
CA VAL A 224 -14.46 7.89 -2.13
C VAL A 224 -13.62 6.64 -2.33
N ILE A 225 -12.93 6.13 -1.29
CA ILE A 225 -12.12 4.90 -1.39
C ILE A 225 -13.00 3.71 -1.81
N LEU A 226 -14.10 3.47 -1.10
CA LEU A 226 -14.98 2.33 -1.36
C LEU A 226 -15.63 2.45 -2.75
N GLY A 227 -16.11 3.63 -3.13
CA GLY A 227 -16.73 3.86 -4.43
C GLY A 227 -15.74 3.78 -5.60
N ALA A 228 -14.54 4.37 -5.46
CA ALA A 228 -13.52 4.34 -6.51
C ALA A 228 -12.90 2.96 -6.72
N THR A 229 -12.96 2.10 -5.70
CA THR A 229 -12.49 0.70 -5.76
C THR A 229 -13.61 -0.30 -5.96
N ASP A 230 -14.85 0.17 -6.18
CA ASP A 230 -15.98 -0.69 -6.51
C ASP A 230 -15.79 -1.36 -7.88
N GLU A 231 -16.39 -2.54 -8.07
CA GLU A 231 -16.22 -3.29 -9.32
C GLU A 231 -16.85 -2.59 -10.52
N ARG A 232 -17.87 -1.75 -10.27
CA ARG A 232 -18.54 -0.93 -11.29
C ARG A 232 -17.71 0.29 -11.69
N ALA A 233 -16.68 0.64 -10.91
CA ALA A 233 -15.84 1.80 -11.18
C ALA A 233 -14.62 1.43 -12.05
N PRO A 234 -14.08 2.36 -12.87
CA PRO A 234 -12.83 2.14 -13.58
C PRO A 234 -11.64 1.99 -12.61
N LYS A 235 -11.30 0.75 -12.21
CA LYS A 235 -10.31 0.43 -11.16
C LYS A 235 -8.95 1.14 -11.32
N ALA A 236 -8.51 1.38 -12.56
CA ALA A 236 -7.26 2.10 -12.86
C ALA A 236 -7.24 3.57 -12.38
N MET A 237 -8.41 4.18 -12.16
CA MET A 237 -8.56 5.56 -11.69
C MET A 237 -8.60 5.68 -10.16
N ALA A 238 -8.67 4.56 -9.42
CA ALA A 238 -8.79 4.60 -7.96
C ALA A 238 -7.63 5.36 -7.27
N PRO A 239 -6.34 5.14 -7.61
CA PRO A 239 -5.24 5.90 -7.02
C PRO A 239 -5.36 7.42 -7.23
N LEU A 240 -5.81 7.85 -8.42
CA LEU A 240 -6.00 9.26 -8.75
C LEU A 240 -7.13 9.87 -7.92
N ALA A 241 -8.29 9.21 -7.87
CA ALA A 241 -9.44 9.68 -7.10
C ALA A 241 -9.13 9.77 -5.60
N ILE A 242 -8.49 8.75 -5.03
CA ILE A 242 -8.15 8.67 -3.61
C ILE A 242 -7.09 9.74 -3.25
N GLY A 243 -6.03 9.86 -4.06
CA GLY A 243 -4.99 10.86 -3.82
C GLY A 243 -5.52 12.30 -3.92
N LEU A 244 -6.29 12.63 -4.95
CA LEU A 244 -6.89 13.96 -5.09
C LEU A 244 -7.96 14.25 -4.03
N CYS A 245 -8.68 13.24 -3.55
CA CYS A 245 -9.58 13.39 -2.41
C CYS A 245 -8.80 13.79 -1.15
N LEU A 246 -7.65 13.18 -0.89
CA LEU A 246 -6.82 13.57 0.24
C LEU A 246 -6.26 15.00 0.09
N THR A 247 -5.89 15.42 -1.14
CA THR A 247 -5.57 16.83 -1.42
C THR A 247 -6.73 17.74 -1.04
N LEU A 248 -7.95 17.43 -1.50
CA LEU A 248 -9.14 18.23 -1.21
C LEU A 248 -9.43 18.33 0.29
N ILE A 249 -9.31 17.21 1.01
CA ILE A 249 -9.48 17.19 2.46
C ILE A 249 -8.50 18.16 3.14
N HIS A 250 -7.24 18.19 2.70
CA HIS A 250 -6.24 19.12 3.24
C HIS A 250 -6.55 20.58 2.88
N LEU A 251 -6.98 20.86 1.64
CA LEU A 251 -7.37 22.20 1.22
C LEU A 251 -8.48 22.79 2.11
N VAL A 252 -9.36 21.94 2.64
CA VAL A 252 -10.46 22.35 3.51
C VAL A 252 -10.04 22.43 4.99
N SER A 253 -9.31 21.43 5.49
CA SER A 253 -9.21 21.20 6.94
C SER A 253 -7.88 21.57 7.59
N ILE A 254 -6.85 21.98 6.83
CA ILE A 254 -5.60 22.50 7.39
C ILE A 254 -5.86 23.65 8.40
N PRO A 255 -6.69 24.66 8.10
CA PRO A 255 -6.93 25.74 9.06
C PRO A 255 -7.61 25.27 10.36
N VAL A 256 -8.34 24.16 10.33
CA VAL A 256 -9.14 23.69 11.48
C VAL A 256 -8.32 22.80 12.41
N THR A 257 -7.65 21.77 11.86
CA THR A 257 -6.95 20.76 12.68
C THR A 257 -5.52 20.47 12.22
N ASN A 258 -5.03 21.23 11.24
CA ASN A 258 -3.84 20.88 10.45
C ASN A 258 -3.99 19.53 9.71
N THR A 259 -5.23 19.07 9.54
CA THR A 259 -5.69 17.85 8.87
C THR A 259 -5.04 16.56 9.39
N SER A 260 -5.79 15.76 10.15
CA SER A 260 -5.38 14.39 10.47
C SER A 260 -5.91 13.42 9.43
N VAL A 261 -7.19 13.06 9.53
CA VAL A 261 -7.90 11.95 8.89
C VAL A 261 -7.14 10.60 8.90
N ASN A 262 -6.04 10.51 9.65
CA ASN A 262 -5.08 9.41 9.66
C ASN A 262 -4.38 9.32 11.03
N PRO A 263 -4.77 8.36 11.88
CA PRO A 263 -4.20 8.21 13.21
C PRO A 263 -2.69 7.92 13.23
N ALA A 264 -2.16 7.19 12.25
CA ALA A 264 -0.73 6.89 12.17
C ALA A 264 0.06 8.17 11.84
N ARG A 265 -0.41 8.99 10.89
CA ARG A 265 0.20 10.28 10.57
C ARG A 265 0.26 11.21 11.77
N SER A 266 -0.83 11.32 12.52
CA SER A 266 -0.87 12.19 13.71
C SER A 266 0.09 11.70 14.78
N THR A 267 0.13 10.38 15.02
CA THR A 267 1.05 9.77 15.99
C THR A 267 2.51 9.96 15.60
N GLY A 268 2.82 9.79 14.31
CA GLY A 268 4.18 9.86 13.76
C GLY A 268 4.87 11.20 13.95
N VAL A 269 4.12 12.30 14.11
CA VAL A 269 4.69 13.62 14.42
C VAL A 269 4.49 14.04 15.88
N ALA A 270 3.36 13.67 16.50
CA ALA A 270 3.03 14.09 17.85
C ALA A 270 4.04 13.60 18.90
N LEU A 271 4.60 12.40 18.71
CA LEU A 271 5.59 11.86 19.65
C LEU A 271 6.94 12.60 19.62
N PHE A 272 7.28 13.26 18.51
CA PHE A 272 8.51 14.06 18.40
C PHE A 272 8.29 15.50 18.89
N ALA A 273 7.10 16.05 18.66
CA ALA A 273 6.73 17.36 19.18
C ALA A 273 6.50 17.36 20.71
N GLY A 274 5.98 16.25 21.25
CA GLY A 274 5.69 16.12 22.67
C GLY A 274 4.53 17.01 23.14
N GLY A 275 4.47 17.25 24.45
CA GLY A 275 3.58 18.24 25.06
C GLY A 275 2.11 18.06 24.70
N GLU A 276 1.50 19.14 24.19
CA GLU A 276 0.07 19.16 23.87
C GLU A 276 -0.28 18.28 22.67
N ALA A 277 0.64 18.05 21.73
CA ALA A 277 0.41 17.17 20.60
C ALA A 277 0.04 15.75 21.05
N ILE A 278 0.70 15.24 22.09
CA ILE A 278 0.40 13.94 22.70
C ILE A 278 -0.94 14.00 23.46
N ARG A 279 -1.20 15.07 24.20
CA ARG A 279 -2.45 15.23 24.98
C ARG A 279 -3.70 15.31 24.11
N GLN A 280 -3.58 15.86 22.90
CA GLN A 280 -4.68 15.96 21.94
C GLN A 280 -4.79 14.77 20.98
N LEU A 281 -3.78 13.89 20.97
CA LEU A 281 -3.67 12.79 20.01
C LEU A 281 -4.89 11.86 19.98
N TRP A 282 -5.56 11.68 21.12
CA TRP A 282 -6.75 10.81 21.23
C TRP A 282 -7.87 11.22 20.25
N LEU A 283 -8.06 12.51 20.01
CA LEU A 283 -9.09 13.00 19.09
C LEU A 283 -8.81 12.52 17.67
N PHE A 284 -7.55 12.57 17.27
CA PHE A 284 -7.07 12.18 15.94
C PHE A 284 -6.96 10.67 15.76
N TRP A 285 -7.26 9.88 16.80
CA TRP A 285 -7.60 8.47 16.68
C TRP A 285 -9.11 8.26 16.58
N VAL A 286 -9.87 8.82 17.52
CA VAL A 286 -11.31 8.58 17.64
C VAL A 286 -12.09 9.15 16.45
N ALA A 287 -11.89 10.43 16.13
CA ALA A 287 -12.68 11.12 15.13
C ALA A 287 -12.50 10.54 13.71
N PRO A 288 -11.26 10.27 13.23
CA PRO A 288 -11.10 9.60 11.95
C PRO A 288 -11.69 8.19 11.90
N ILE A 289 -11.56 7.39 12.97
CA ILE A 289 -12.16 6.05 13.01
C ILE A 289 -13.68 6.11 12.95
N VAL A 290 -14.31 7.00 13.73
CA VAL A 290 -15.77 7.22 13.67
C VAL A 290 -16.20 7.63 12.27
N GLY A 291 -15.51 8.59 11.65
CA GLY A 291 -15.77 9.01 10.28
C GLY A 291 -15.67 7.84 9.29
N ALA A 292 -14.61 7.05 9.38
CA ALA A 292 -14.41 5.87 8.54
C ALA A 292 -15.54 4.84 8.64
N LEU A 293 -15.99 4.56 9.87
CA LEU A 293 -17.11 3.65 10.12
C LEU A 293 -18.42 4.18 9.53
N LEU A 294 -18.67 5.49 9.64
CA LEU A 294 -19.84 6.14 9.02
C LEU A 294 -19.78 6.06 7.50
N GLY A 295 -18.61 6.33 6.90
CA GLY A 295 -18.42 6.23 5.45
C GLY A 295 -18.66 4.81 4.94
N ALA A 296 -18.16 3.81 5.66
CA ALA A 296 -18.42 2.41 5.37
C ALA A 296 -19.91 2.04 5.48
N ALA A 297 -20.59 2.51 6.53
CA ALA A 297 -22.02 2.27 6.72
C ALA A 297 -22.86 2.90 5.59
N ILE A 298 -22.56 4.14 5.20
CA ILE A 298 -23.24 4.83 4.10
C ILE A 298 -22.98 4.08 2.78
N HIS A 299 -21.74 3.69 2.49
CA HIS A 299 -21.43 2.93 1.27
C HIS A 299 -22.23 1.62 1.20
N ARG A 300 -22.31 0.89 2.31
CA ARG A 300 -23.12 -0.34 2.37
C ARG A 300 -24.59 -0.06 2.16
N TYR A 301 -25.15 0.95 2.82
CA TYR A 301 -26.55 1.34 2.66
C TYR A 301 -26.89 1.70 1.20
N LEU A 302 -26.04 2.48 0.54
CA LEU A 302 -26.23 2.87 -0.87
C LEU A 302 -25.93 1.74 -1.86
N GLY A 303 -25.04 0.81 -1.49
CA GLY A 303 -24.61 -0.31 -2.35
C GLY A 303 -25.57 -1.51 -2.37
N ILE A 304 -26.59 -1.55 -1.49
CA ILE A 304 -27.54 -2.67 -1.37
C ILE A 304 -28.67 -2.62 -2.43
N THR A 305 -28.67 -1.69 -3.39
CA THR A 305 -29.82 -1.54 -4.31
C THR A 305 -29.93 -2.53 -5.49
N GLU A 306 -29.08 -3.55 -5.63
CA GLU A 306 -29.17 -4.49 -6.76
C GLU A 306 -28.83 -5.96 -6.42
N GLU A 307 -29.42 -6.55 -5.37
CA GLU A 307 -29.54 -8.02 -5.23
C GLU A 307 -30.84 -8.44 -4.50
N GLU A 308 -31.95 -7.76 -4.74
CA GLU A 308 -33.29 -8.31 -4.48
C GLU A 308 -34.11 -8.22 -5.76
N GLY A 309 -33.86 -9.16 -6.66
CA GLY A 309 -34.54 -9.23 -7.95
C GLY A 309 -34.10 -10.41 -8.81
N GLU A 310 -33.97 -11.59 -8.23
CA GLU A 310 -34.04 -12.84 -9.01
C GLU A 310 -35.09 -13.78 -8.40
N ASP A 311 -35.97 -14.20 -9.33
CA ASP A 311 -36.87 -15.36 -9.37
C ASP A 311 -38.26 -15.31 -8.71
#